data_AF-A0A534SX54-F1
#
_entry.id   AF-A0A534SX54-F1
#
_cell.length_a   1.000
_cell.length_b   1.000
_cell.length_c   1.000
_cell.angle_alpha   90.00
_cell.angle_beta   90.00
_cell.angle_gamma   90.00
#
_symmetry.space_group_name_H-M   'P 1'
#
loop_
_entity.id
_entity.type
_entity.pdbx_description
1 polymer ?
#
loop_
_entity_poly.entity_id
_entity_poly.type
_entity_poly.pdbx_seq_one_letter_code
_entity_poly.pdbx_strand_id
1 'polypeptide(L)'
;MKRQAAVVGVGQTRHASRRADVSIPGLVREAVDRALLDAGLEHRDIDAVVVGKAPDMLEGVMQPEQFLAGALGAHLKPLIRVHTAGSVGASTALA
;
A
#
# COMPACT_ATOMS: atom_id res chain seq x y z
N MET A 1 -27.00 5.74 -4.61
CA MET A 1 -26.91 4.27 -4.81
C MET A 1 -25.57 3.79 -4.27
N LYS A 2 -25.52 2.61 -3.61
CA LYS A 2 -24.25 1.99 -3.22
C LYS A 2 -23.60 1.38 -4.47
N ARG A 3 -22.33 1.68 -4.72
CA ARG A 3 -21.54 0.98 -5.75
C ARG A 3 -21.02 -0.32 -5.14
N GLN A 4 -21.22 -1.45 -5.81
CA GLN A 4 -20.62 -2.70 -5.39
C GLN A 4 -19.10 -2.64 -5.63
N ALA A 5 -18.33 -3.20 -4.70
CA ALA A 5 -16.88 -3.30 -4.80
C ALA A 5 -16.49 -4.77 -4.96
N ALA A 6 -15.39 -5.02 -5.67
CA ALA A 6 -14.79 -6.33 -5.84
C ALA A 6 -13.27 -6.22 -5.66
N VAL A 7 -12.66 -7.30 -5.17
CA VAL A 7 -11.20 -7.44 -5.15
C VAL A 7 -10.78 -8.04 -6.50
N VAL A 8 -10.01 -7.29 -7.28
CA VAL A 8 -9.60 -7.69 -8.64
C VAL A 8 -8.18 -8.25 -8.70
N GLY A 9 -7.37 -8.05 -7.66
CA GLY A 9 -6.04 -8.66 -7.54
C GLY A 9 -5.45 -8.48 -6.15
N VAL A 10 -4.53 -9.36 -5.78
CA VAL A 10 -3.85 -9.36 -4.47
C VAL A 10 -2.34 -9.57 -4.61
N GLY A 11 -1.58 -8.96 -3.71
CA GLY A 11 -0.12 -9.08 -3.70
C GLY A 11 0.41 -8.99 -2.27
N GLN A 12 1.28 -9.93 -1.91
CA GLN A 12 1.87 -10.01 -0.58
C GLN A 12 3.35 -10.34 -0.67
N THR A 13 4.16 -9.75 0.20
CA THR A 13 5.58 -10.09 0.34
C THR A 13 5.76 -11.37 1.16
N ARG A 14 7.01 -11.87 1.20
CA ARG A 14 7.38 -12.96 2.10
C ARG A 14 7.46 -12.44 3.54
N HIS A 15 6.64 -13.00 4.43
CA HIS A 15 6.72 -12.75 5.86
C HIS A 15 7.98 -13.39 6.46
N ALA A 16 8.74 -12.58 7.19
CA ALA A 16 9.93 -12.99 7.93
C ALA A 16 10.08 -12.06 9.14
N SER A 17 10.79 -12.51 10.17
CA SER A 17 11.12 -11.65 11.33
C SER A 17 11.91 -10.41 10.92
N ARG A 18 12.73 -10.51 9.86
CA ARG A 18 13.46 -9.39 9.24
C ARG A 18 13.74 -9.69 7.76
N ARG A 19 13.65 -8.66 6.91
CA ARG A 19 14.10 -8.66 5.51
C ARG A 19 15.22 -7.62 5.37
N ALA A 20 16.47 -8.07 5.34
CA ALA A 20 17.65 -7.19 5.20
C ALA A 20 18.09 -7.00 3.73
N ASP A 21 17.52 -7.81 2.83
CA ASP A 21 17.75 -7.82 1.39
C ASP A 21 16.98 -6.73 0.64
N VAL A 22 16.03 -6.06 1.29
CA VAL A 22 15.12 -5.11 0.66
C VAL A 22 14.75 -3.97 1.60
N SER A 23 14.57 -2.79 1.04
CA SER A 23 14.14 -1.59 1.77
C SER A 23 12.62 -1.57 1.99
N ILE A 24 12.12 -0.67 2.83
CA ILE A 24 10.66 -0.49 3.00
C ILE A 24 9.96 -0.12 1.66
N PRO A 25 10.47 0.83 0.85
CA PRO A 25 9.93 1.05 -0.50
C PRO A 25 9.98 -0.19 -1.38
N GLY A 26 11.05 -0.99 -1.28
CA GLY A 26 11.17 -2.24 -2.03
C GLY A 26 10.12 -3.28 -1.63
N LEU A 27 9.82 -3.42 -0.33
CA LEU A 27 8.74 -4.30 0.14
C LEU A 27 7.37 -3.86 -0.37
N VAL A 28 7.11 -2.55 -0.35
CA VAL A 28 5.89 -1.99 -0.91
C VAL A 28 5.80 -2.30 -2.40
N ARG A 29 6.89 -2.08 -3.14
CA ARG A 29 6.95 -2.34 -4.58
C ARG A 29 6.72 -3.81 -4.92
N GLU A 30 7.34 -4.74 -4.20
CA GLU A 30 7.11 -6.19 -4.37
C GLU A 30 5.62 -6.56 -4.25
N ALA A 31 4.91 -5.99 -3.27
CA ALA A 31 3.49 -6.27 -3.08
C ALA A 31 2.62 -5.63 -4.17
N VAL A 32 2.91 -4.37 -4.54
CA VAL A 32 2.16 -3.64 -5.58
C VAL A 32 2.31 -4.29 -6.94
N ASP A 33 3.53 -4.66 -7.34
CA ASP A 33 3.77 -5.31 -8.63
C ASP A 33 3.05 -6.66 -8.74
N ARG A 34 3.02 -7.44 -7.63
CA ARG A 34 2.26 -8.70 -7.59
C ARG A 34 0.75 -8.47 -7.68
N ALA A 35 0.22 -7.47 -6.99
CA ALA A 35 -1.22 -7.16 -7.02
C ALA A 35 -1.68 -6.66 -8.40
N LEU A 36 -0.88 -5.82 -9.06
CA LEU A 36 -1.15 -5.34 -10.41
C LEU A 36 -1.06 -6.48 -11.43
N LEU A 37 -0.06 -7.36 -11.31
CA LEU A 37 0.08 -8.54 -12.16
C LEU A 37 -1.12 -9.48 -12.01
N ASP A 38 -1.57 -9.75 -10.79
CA ASP A 38 -2.74 -10.60 -10.50
C ASP A 38 -4.03 -10.00 -11.08
N ALA A 39 -4.17 -8.67 -11.02
CA ALA A 39 -5.31 -7.96 -11.60
C ALA A 39 -5.24 -7.79 -13.13
N GLY A 40 -4.09 -8.04 -13.77
CA GLY A 40 -3.86 -7.71 -15.17
C GLY A 40 -3.94 -6.20 -15.47
N LEU A 41 -3.55 -5.37 -14.50
CA LEU A 41 -3.60 -3.91 -14.58
C LEU A 41 -2.21 -3.29 -14.55
N GLU A 42 -2.11 -2.03 -14.96
CA GLU A 42 -0.92 -1.21 -14.81
C GLU A 42 -1.16 -0.05 -13.85
N HIS A 43 -0.09 0.60 -13.40
CA HIS A 43 -0.22 1.75 -12.50
C HIS A 43 -1.13 2.84 -13.07
N ARG A 44 -1.15 3.07 -14.39
CA ARG A 44 -2.00 4.10 -15.01
C ARG A 44 -3.51 3.86 -14.83
N ASP A 45 -3.91 2.61 -14.55
CA ASP A 45 -5.30 2.21 -14.40
C ASP A 45 -5.81 2.44 -12.96
N ILE A 46 -4.94 2.90 -12.06
CA ILE A 46 -5.27 3.16 -10.64
C ILE A 46 -5.52 4.66 -10.43
N ASP A 47 -6.73 5.02 -10.04
CA ASP A 47 -7.16 6.40 -9.82
C ASP A 47 -6.66 7.02 -8.51
N ALA A 48 -6.55 6.22 -7.45
CA ALA A 48 -6.18 6.66 -6.10
C ALA A 48 -5.51 5.54 -5.30
N VAL A 49 -4.75 5.91 -4.28
CA VAL A 49 -4.07 4.96 -3.38
C VAL A 49 -4.45 5.24 -1.94
N VAL A 50 -4.87 4.20 -1.22
CA VAL A 50 -5.02 4.22 0.24
C VAL A 50 -3.96 3.32 0.83
N VAL A 51 -3.15 3.85 1.75
CA VAL A 51 -2.06 3.10 2.39
C VAL A 51 -2.29 2.99 3.90
N GLY A 52 -2.33 1.76 4.38
CA GLY A 52 -2.27 1.46 5.80
C GLY A 52 -0.83 1.48 6.28
N LYS A 53 -0.52 2.27 7.31
CA LYS A 53 0.85 2.33 7.85
C LYS A 53 0.86 2.44 9.37
N ALA A 54 1.96 2.01 9.99
CA ALA A 54 2.16 2.17 11.42
C ALA A 54 2.24 3.67 11.80
N PRO A 55 2.15 4.00 13.10
CA PRO A 55 2.35 5.36 13.56
C PRO A 55 3.78 5.82 13.24
N ASP A 56 3.94 7.12 12.99
CA ASP A 56 5.21 7.75 12.61
C ASP A 56 6.34 7.43 13.61
N MET A 57 6.02 7.32 14.91
CA MET A 57 7.00 6.92 15.93
C MET A 57 7.56 5.50 15.74
N LEU A 58 6.80 4.57 15.17
CA LEU A 58 7.29 3.21 14.88
C LEU A 58 8.06 3.15 13.56
N GLU A 59 7.75 4.04 12.63
CA GLU A 59 8.45 4.15 11.34
C GLU A 59 9.75 4.96 11.43
N GLY A 60 9.87 5.80 12.47
CA GLY A 60 11.01 6.71 12.65
C GLY A 60 11.02 7.89 11.69
N VAL A 61 9.96 8.06 10.88
CA VAL A 61 9.80 9.17 9.93
C VAL A 61 8.39 9.72 9.99
N MET A 62 8.28 11.04 9.88
CA MET A 62 7.00 11.73 9.78
C MET A 62 6.41 11.53 8.39
N GLN A 63 5.10 11.29 8.31
CA GLN A 63 4.38 11.13 7.04
C GLN A 63 5.03 10.13 6.07
N PRO A 64 5.20 8.86 6.47
CA PRO A 64 5.91 7.85 5.69
C PRO A 64 5.31 7.62 4.28
N GLU A 65 4.03 7.91 4.08
CA GLU A 65 3.36 7.86 2.78
C GLU A 65 4.05 8.73 1.72
N GLN A 66 4.67 9.85 2.11
CA GLN A 66 5.29 10.78 1.15
C GLN A 66 6.50 10.18 0.46
N PHE A 67 7.43 9.58 1.21
CA PHE A 67 8.61 8.93 0.61
C PHE A 67 8.26 7.59 -0.08
N LEU A 68 7.12 6.99 0.29
CA LEU A 68 6.62 5.76 -0.31
C LEU A 68 5.80 5.99 -1.59
N ALA A 69 5.41 7.24 -1.89
CA ALA A 69 4.52 7.56 -3.01
C ALA A 69 5.00 6.96 -4.36
N GLY A 70 6.31 6.95 -4.61
CA GLY A 70 6.87 6.34 -5.82
C GLY A 70 6.77 4.82 -5.85
N ALA A 71 7.05 4.15 -4.72
CA ALA A 71 6.92 2.70 -4.62
C ALA A 71 5.45 2.23 -4.70
N LEU A 72 4.52 3.05 -4.20
CA LEU A 72 3.08 2.83 -4.30
C LEU A 72 2.52 3.08 -5.71
N GLY A 73 3.25 3.79 -6.58
CA GLY A 73 2.72 4.26 -7.87
C GLY A 73 1.66 5.36 -7.71
N ALA A 74 1.78 6.17 -6.65
CA ALA A 74 0.82 7.21 -6.25
C ALA A 74 1.21 8.62 -6.73
N HIS A 75 2.26 8.77 -7.55
CA HIS A 75 2.65 10.08 -8.08
C HIS A 75 1.49 10.71 -8.88
N LEU A 76 1.18 11.96 -8.55
CA LEU A 76 0.09 12.74 -9.16
C LEU A 76 -1.31 12.15 -8.94
N LYS A 77 -1.47 11.28 -7.94
CA LYS A 77 -2.75 10.68 -7.56
C LYS A 77 -3.09 11.02 -6.12
N PRO A 78 -4.39 11.01 -5.75
CA PRO A 78 -4.77 11.05 -4.35
C PRO A 78 -4.10 9.91 -3.57
N LEU A 79 -3.40 10.26 -2.49
CA LEU A 79 -2.76 9.33 -1.56
C LEU A 79 -3.28 9.60 -0.15
N ILE A 80 -3.98 8.62 0.40
CA ILE A 80 -4.59 8.71 1.72
C ILE A 80 -3.90 7.72 2.65
N ARG A 81 -3.43 8.20 3.81
CA ARG A 81 -2.91 7.32 4.85
C ARG A 81 -3.99 6.99 5.87
N VAL A 82 -4.10 5.71 6.20
CA VAL A 82 -4.95 5.20 7.28
C VAL A 82 -4.07 4.63 8.39
N HIS A 83 -4.44 4.91 9.63
CA HIS A 83 -3.79 4.33 10.80
C HIS A 83 -4.82 4.00 11.88
N THR A 84 -4.96 2.72 12.20
CA THR A 84 -5.83 2.19 13.28
C THR A 84 -5.13 1.10 14.09
N ALA A 85 -3.82 1.26 14.32
CA ALA A 85 -2.97 0.27 15.00
C ALA A 85 -3.12 -1.14 14.38
N GLY A 86 -3.44 -2.16 15.18
CA GLY A 86 -3.49 -3.56 14.72
C GLY A 86 -4.57 -3.85 13.65
N SER A 87 -5.61 -3.02 13.52
CA SER A 87 -6.68 -3.20 12.53
C SER A 87 -6.43 -2.44 11.22
N VAL A 88 -5.26 -1.80 11.06
CA VAL A 88 -4.96 -0.89 9.94
C VAL A 88 -5.17 -1.52 8.57
N GLY A 89 -4.83 -2.80 8.39
CA GLY A 89 -5.07 -3.50 7.12
C GLY A 89 -6.55 -3.55 6.74
N ALA A 90 -7.42 -3.90 7.69
CA ALA A 90 -8.86 -3.96 7.47
C ALA A 90 -9.48 -2.56 7.29
N SER A 91 -9.06 -1.59 8.12
CA SER A 91 -9.55 -0.21 8.00
C SER A 91 -9.15 0.45 6.68
N THR A 92 -7.97 0.13 6.14
CA THR A 92 -7.50 0.62 4.84
C THR A 92 -8.41 0.16 3.70
N ALA A 93 -8.89 -1.09 3.74
CA ALA A 93 -9.79 -1.63 2.73
C ALA A 93 -11.22 -1.03 2.80
N LEU A 94 -11.59 -0.38 3.91
CA LEU A 94 -12.91 0.22 4.13
C LEU A 94 -12.95 1.74 3.90
N ALA A 95 -11.79 2.40 3.84
CA ALA A 95 -11.66 3.84 3.65
C ALA A 95 -11.93 4.23 2.20
#